data_AF-A0A3P2EIY8-F1
#
_entry.id   AF-A0A3P2EIY8-F1
#
_cell.length_a   1.000
_cell.length_b   1.000
_cell.length_c   1.000
_cell.angle_alpha   90.00
_cell.angle_beta   90.00
_cell.angle_gamma   90.00
#
_symmetry.space_group_name_H-M   'P 1'
#
loop_
_entity.id
_entity.type
_entity.pdbx_description
1 polymer ?
#
loop_
_entity_poly.entity_id
_entity_poly.type
_entity_poly.pdbx_seq_one_letter_code
_entity_poly.pdbx_strand_id
1 'polypeptide(L)'
;MFAYWISRYFGWPCRLLSVDMGIDAQVEMFADDTKSTGAFISVQVKTTSRQMVENLSVRVSLDNLGYWKSRHEPVVIVLISLNKTNVNDEPKIYWRHLDSESLENYSEKARKIRIQN
;
A
#
# COMPACT_ATOMS: atom_id res chain seq x y z
N MET A 1 -12.62 -1.43 7.42
CA MET A 1 -11.68 -2.07 8.36
C MET A 1 -10.30 -1.44 8.34
N PHE A 2 -9.67 -1.21 7.18
CA PHE A 2 -8.33 -0.58 7.11
C PHE A 2 -8.23 0.79 7.84
N ALA A 3 -9.14 1.73 7.55
CA ALA A 3 -9.14 3.03 8.21
C ALA A 3 -9.23 2.95 9.74
N TYR A 4 -10.04 2.02 10.27
CA TYR A 4 -10.14 1.76 11.70
C TYR A 4 -8.80 1.35 12.30
N TRP A 5 -8.04 0.46 11.66
CA TRP A 5 -6.72 0.05 12.13
C TRP A 5 -5.75 1.21 12.14
N ILE A 6 -5.70 2.00 11.07
CA ILE A 6 -4.82 3.17 11.01
C ILE A 6 -5.13 4.14 12.15
N SER A 7 -6.39 4.52 12.33
CA SER A 7 -6.78 5.46 13.38
C SER A 7 -6.60 4.88 14.79
N ARG A 8 -6.84 3.58 15.01
CA ARG A 8 -6.72 2.95 16.33
C ARG A 8 -5.28 2.81 16.80
N TYR A 9 -4.35 2.51 15.90
CA TYR A 9 -2.96 2.20 16.25
C TYR A 9 -1.99 3.37 16.05
N PHE A 10 -2.28 4.29 15.14
CA PHE A 10 -1.44 5.47 14.87
C PHE A 10 -2.08 6.79 15.33
N GLY A 11 -3.39 6.80 15.64
CA GLY A 11 -4.10 8.06 15.90
C GLY A 11 -4.31 8.94 14.66
N TRP A 12 -3.91 8.45 13.48
CA TRP A 12 -3.90 9.24 12.25
C TRP A 12 -5.21 9.11 11.48
N PRO A 13 -5.73 10.22 10.90
CA PRO A 13 -6.88 10.18 10.02
C PRO A 13 -6.59 9.34 8.77
N CYS A 14 -7.51 8.44 8.43
CA CYS A 14 -7.46 7.65 7.21
C CYS A 14 -8.76 7.85 6.41
N ARG A 15 -8.62 8.32 5.17
CA ARG A 15 -9.73 8.54 4.24
C ARG A 15 -9.70 7.45 3.20
N LEU A 16 -10.74 6.62 3.14
CA LEU A 16 -10.90 5.63 2.07
C LEU A 16 -11.34 6.36 0.80
N LEU A 17 -10.70 6.02 -0.32
CA LEU A 17 -11.05 6.58 -1.63
C LEU A 17 -12.04 5.64 -2.32
N SER A 18 -13.05 6.22 -2.95
CA SER A 18 -14.08 5.48 -3.70
C SER A 18 -13.74 5.30 -5.18
N VAL A 19 -12.56 5.74 -5.62
CA VAL A 19 -12.18 5.78 -7.03
C VAL A 19 -11.11 4.72 -7.32
N ASP A 20 -11.36 3.88 -8.32
CA ASP A 20 -10.42 2.83 -8.76
C ASP A 20 -9.33 3.40 -9.67
N MET A 21 -8.41 4.16 -9.08
CA MET A 21 -7.20 4.66 -9.74
C MET A 21 -5.93 4.02 -9.17
N GLY A 22 -6.05 2.86 -8.52
CA GLY A 22 -4.92 2.18 -7.90
C GLY A 22 -4.40 2.83 -6.61
N ILE A 23 -5.20 3.65 -5.92
CA ILE A 23 -4.98 4.09 -4.54
C ILE A 23 -6.31 3.96 -3.79
N ASP A 24 -6.32 3.19 -2.71
CA ASP A 24 -7.54 2.86 -1.97
C ASP A 24 -7.76 3.77 -0.75
N ALA A 25 -6.71 4.42 -0.27
CA ALA A 25 -6.79 5.30 0.89
C ALA A 25 -5.71 6.38 0.89
N GLN A 26 -5.97 7.45 1.66
CA GLN A 26 -4.97 8.42 2.08
C GLN A 26 -4.90 8.48 3.59
N VAL A 27 -3.68 8.49 4.12
CA VAL A 27 -3.39 8.64 5.55
C VAL A 27 -2.72 9.98 5.78
N GLU A 28 -3.29 10.79 6.67
CA GLU A 28 -2.72 12.08 7.03
C GLU A 28 -1.69 11.91 8.14
N MET A 29 -0.50 12.46 7.95
CA MET A 29 0.60 12.34 8.92
C MET A 29 0.46 13.39 10.01
N PHE A 30 0.64 12.97 11.26
CA PHE A 30 0.67 13.86 12.41
C PHE A 30 2.08 13.89 13.00
N ALA A 31 2.53 15.07 13.39
CA ALA A 31 3.72 15.26 14.22
C ALA A 31 3.30 15.21 15.69
N ASP A 32 4.13 14.58 16.52
CA ASP A 32 3.97 14.49 17.98
C ASP A 32 2.54 14.09 18.41
N ASP A 33 1.95 13.15 17.67
CA ASP A 33 0.63 12.53 17.87
C ASP A 33 -0.59 13.47 17.97
N THR A 34 -0.40 14.78 17.75
CA THR A 34 -1.44 15.78 18.01
C THR A 34 -1.52 16.88 16.95
N LYS A 35 -0.46 17.08 16.16
CA LYS A 35 -0.39 18.16 15.18
C LYS A 35 -0.45 17.63 13.75
N SER A 36 -1.54 17.92 13.05
CA SER A 36 -1.61 17.67 11.60
C SER A 36 -0.46 18.38 10.89
N THR A 37 0.22 17.65 10.01
CA THR A 37 1.30 18.20 9.18
C THR A 37 0.80 18.72 7.83
N GLY A 38 -0.44 18.38 7.45
CA GLY A 38 -0.93 18.56 6.08
C GLY A 38 -0.27 17.64 5.05
N ALA A 39 0.64 16.76 5.45
CA ALA A 39 1.26 15.77 4.58
C ALA A 39 0.44 14.46 4.57
N PHE A 40 0.43 13.80 3.42
CA PHE A 40 -0.36 12.59 3.19
C PHE A 40 0.50 11.45 2.67
N ILE A 41 0.09 10.22 2.99
CA ILE A 41 0.59 8.98 2.39
C ILE A 41 -0.52 8.39 1.54
N SER A 42 -0.21 8.11 0.28
CA SER A 42 -1.12 7.40 -0.62
C SER A 42 -0.96 5.89 -0.42
N VAL A 43 -2.07 5.19 -0.21
CA VAL A 43 -2.05 3.76 0.14
C VAL A 43 -2.81 2.93 -0.89
N GLN A 44 -2.15 1.92 -1.46
CA GLN A 44 -2.80 0.83 -2.16
C GLN A 44 -2.89 -0.37 -1.22
N VAL A 45 -4.10 -0.85 -0.98
CA VAL A 45 -4.41 -2.05 -0.20
C VAL A 45 -4.60 -3.24 -1.13
N LYS A 46 -3.95 -4.35 -0.78
CA LYS A 46 -4.12 -5.67 -1.42
C LYS A 46 -4.47 -6.66 -0.34
N THR A 47 -5.23 -7.69 -0.68
CA THR A 47 -5.61 -8.76 0.25
C THR A 47 -5.13 -10.11 -0.26
N THR A 48 -4.88 -11.03 0.67
CA THR A 48 -4.56 -12.42 0.35
C THR A 48 -5.11 -13.34 1.44
N SER A 49 -5.56 -14.53 1.07
CA SER A 49 -5.86 -15.63 2.01
C SER A 49 -4.71 -16.64 2.10
N ARG A 50 -3.64 -16.44 1.33
CA ARG A 50 -2.48 -17.35 1.33
C ARG A 50 -1.73 -17.25 2.66
N GLN A 51 -1.18 -18.37 3.09
CA GLN A 51 -0.24 -18.35 4.21
C GLN A 51 0.96 -17.50 3.81
N MET A 52 1.38 -16.63 4.72
CA MET A 52 2.55 -15.80 4.49
C MET A 52 3.79 -16.71 4.55
N VAL A 53 4.44 -16.84 3.39
CA VAL A 53 5.73 -17.50 3.20
C VAL A 53 6.74 -16.47 2.69
N GLU A 54 8.04 -16.77 2.77
CA GLU A 54 9.13 -15.82 2.51
C GLU A 54 9.08 -15.11 1.15
N ASN A 55 8.37 -15.67 0.16
CA ASN A 55 8.35 -15.19 -1.23
C ASN A 55 6.99 -14.66 -1.70
N LEU A 56 6.15 -14.13 -0.82
CA LEU A 56 4.87 -13.60 -1.26
C LEU A 56 5.07 -12.30 -2.08
N SER A 57 4.56 -12.30 -3.31
CA SER A 57 4.62 -11.14 -4.22
C SER A 57 3.24 -10.51 -4.42
N VAL A 58 3.24 -9.20 -4.58
CA VAL A 58 2.04 -8.41 -4.93
C VAL A 58 2.11 -8.09 -6.42
N ARG A 59 1.01 -8.36 -7.14
CA ARG A 59 0.88 -7.96 -8.54
C ARG A 59 0.43 -6.51 -8.65
N VAL A 60 1.12 -5.76 -9.48
CA VAL A 60 0.86 -4.34 -9.77
C VAL A 60 0.92 -4.16 -11.29
N SER A 61 -0.03 -3.41 -11.85
CA SER A 61 -0.04 -3.07 -13.28
C SER A 61 1.00 -1.99 -13.59
N LEU A 62 1.46 -1.94 -14.85
CA LEU A 62 2.35 -0.87 -15.31
C LEU A 62 1.68 0.51 -15.20
N ASP A 63 0.38 0.59 -15.45
CA ASP A 63 -0.39 1.84 -15.34
C ASP A 63 -0.43 2.35 -13.90
N ASN A 64 -0.60 1.46 -12.92
CA ASN A 64 -0.53 1.85 -11.51
C ASN A 64 0.87 2.36 -11.15
N LEU A 65 1.93 1.70 -11.60
CA LEU A 65 3.30 2.17 -11.35
C LEU A 65 3.55 3.56 -11.96
N GLY A 66 3.07 3.80 -13.18
CA GLY A 66 3.15 5.10 -13.85
C GLY A 66 2.37 6.18 -13.09
N TYR A 67 1.13 5.86 -12.68
CA TYR A 67 0.31 6.75 -11.89
C TYR A 67 0.98 7.11 -10.55
N TRP A 68 1.47 6.11 -9.82
CA TRP A 68 2.13 6.31 -8.53
C TRP A 68 3.39 7.15 -8.65
N LYS A 69 4.20 6.94 -9.69
CA LYS A 69 5.39 7.76 -9.96
C LYS A 69 5.06 9.24 -10.21
N SER A 70 3.87 9.53 -10.72
CA SER A 70 3.43 10.91 -10.97
C SER A 70 2.88 11.63 -9.72
N ARG A 71 2.69 10.91 -8.61
CA ARG A 71 2.14 11.49 -7.37
C ARG A 71 3.21 12.26 -6.60
N HIS A 72 2.78 13.31 -5.92
CA HIS A 72 3.64 14.05 -5.01
C HIS A 72 3.79 13.34 -3.66
N GLU A 73 2.73 12.69 -3.20
CA GLU A 73 2.73 11.97 -1.93
C GLU A 73 3.47 10.63 -2.03
N PRO A 74 4.17 10.18 -0.97
CA PRO A 74 4.72 8.84 -0.92
C PRO A 74 3.63 7.78 -1.08
N VAL A 75 3.97 6.70 -1.79
CA VAL A 75 3.06 5.58 -2.03
C VAL A 75 3.48 4.37 -1.21
N VAL A 76 2.54 3.81 -0.45
CA VAL A 76 2.73 2.57 0.31
C VAL A 76 1.79 1.50 -0.22
N ILE A 77 2.33 0.33 -0.53
CA ILE A 77 1.51 -0.87 -0.71
C ILE A 77 1.34 -1.52 0.65
N VAL A 78 0.09 -1.75 1.04
CA VAL A 78 -0.30 -2.55 2.18
C VAL A 78 -0.85 -3.89 1.69
N LEU A 79 -0.34 -4.99 2.24
CA LEU A 79 -0.87 -6.32 2.03
C LEU A 79 -1.50 -6.83 3.33
N ILE A 80 -2.79 -7.12 3.29
CA ILE A 80 -3.54 -7.69 4.41
C ILE A 80 -3.72 -9.20 4.16
N SER A 81 -3.13 -10.02 5.04
CA SER A 81 -3.35 -11.46 5.06
C SER A 81 -4.53 -11.80 5.96
N LEU A 82 -5.57 -12.38 5.39
CA LEU A 82 -6.79 -12.87 6.03
C LEU A 82 -6.76 -14.40 6.19
N ASN A 83 -5.57 -14.98 6.37
CA ASN A 83 -5.43 -16.42 6.50
C ASN A 83 -5.93 -16.90 7.88
N LYS A 84 -6.76 -17.95 7.89
CA LYS A 84 -7.36 -18.54 9.11
C LYS A 84 -6.36 -19.13 10.10
N THR A 85 -5.13 -19.40 9.67
CA THR A 85 -4.05 -19.88 10.54
C THR A 85 -3.26 -18.75 11.17
N ASN A 86 -3.64 -17.49 10.94
CA ASN A 86 -3.12 -16.38 11.71
C ASN A 86 -3.48 -16.54 13.20
N VAL A 87 -2.62 -16.01 14.07
CA VAL A 87 -2.83 -16.05 15.52
C VAL A 87 -4.15 -15.35 15.84
N ASN A 88 -5.01 -16.03 16.61
CA ASN A 88 -6.34 -15.55 17.00
C ASN A 88 -7.29 -15.21 15.83
N ASP A 89 -7.06 -15.75 14.62
CA ASP A 89 -7.82 -15.39 13.41
C ASP A 89 -7.74 -13.89 13.05
N GLU A 90 -6.74 -13.18 13.58
CA GLU A 90 -6.54 -11.76 13.33
C GLU A 90 -5.81 -11.52 11.98
N PRO A 91 -6.15 -10.47 11.24
CA PRO A 91 -5.41 -10.09 10.04
C PRO A 91 -3.95 -9.76 10.35
N LYS A 92 -3.04 -10.17 9.46
CA LYS A 92 -1.65 -9.70 9.46
C LYS A 92 -1.47 -8.64 8.39
N ILE A 93 -0.91 -7.49 8.78
CA ILE A 93 -0.70 -6.35 7.89
C ILE A 93 0.79 -6.22 7.61
N TYR A 94 1.14 -6.27 6.33
CA TYR A 94 2.47 -6.03 5.81
C TYR A 94 2.44 -4.77 4.97
N TRP A 95 3.55 -4.05 4.89
CA TRP A 95 3.61 -2.84 4.09
C TRP A 95 5.00 -2.63 3.49
N ARG A 96 5.04 -1.88 2.40
CA ARG A 96 6.28 -1.42 1.77
C ARG A 96 6.07 -0.03 1.18
N HIS A 97 6.95 0.89 1.54
CA HIS A 97 7.09 2.16 0.85
C HIS A 97 7.71 1.95 -0.53
N LEU A 98 7.12 2.58 -1.55
CA LEU A 98 7.65 2.61 -2.90
C LEU A 98 8.29 3.97 -3.15
N ASP A 99 9.59 4.07 -2.87
CA ASP A 99 10.38 5.23 -3.26
C ASP A 99 10.54 5.31 -4.78
N SER A 100 11.03 6.46 -5.26
CA SER A 100 11.24 6.73 -6.69
C SER A 100 12.14 5.70 -7.37
N GLU A 101 13.17 5.21 -6.67
CA GLU A 101 14.08 4.19 -7.19
C GLU A 101 13.36 2.85 -7.36
N SER A 102 12.62 2.42 -6.34
CA SER A 102 11.81 1.19 -6.38
C SER A 102 10.76 1.25 -7.48
N LEU A 103 10.07 2.38 -7.65
CA LEU A 103 9.08 2.59 -8.69
C LEU A 103 9.70 2.50 -10.10
N GLU A 104 10.87 3.10 -10.32
CA GLU A 104 11.57 2.96 -11.61
C GLU A 104 11.99 1.52 -11.85
N ASN A 105 12.64 0.89 -10.87
CA ASN A 105 13.11 -0.49 -10.96
C ASN A 105 11.96 -1.46 -11.30
N TYR A 106 10.79 -1.30 -10.67
CA TYR A 106 9.63 -2.14 -10.98
C TYR A 106 9.03 -1.83 -12.35
N SER A 107 9.02 -0.55 -12.77
CA SER A 107 8.54 -0.14 -14.08
C SER A 107 9.40 -0.71 -15.20
N GLU A 108 10.73 -0.66 -15.08
CA GLU A 108 11.65 -1.25 -16.04
C GLU A 108 11.49 -2.77 -16.13
N LYS A 109 11.41 -3.46 -14.99
CA LYS A 109 11.17 -4.92 -14.96
C LYS A 109 9.87 -5.28 -15.66
N ALA A 110 8.79 -4.55 -15.39
CA ALA A 110 7.49 -4.79 -16.02
C ALA A 110 7.52 -4.54 -17.54
N ARG A 111 8.21 -3.49 -18.01
CA ARG A 111 8.38 -3.23 -19.45
C ARG A 111 9.18 -4.33 -20.15
N LYS A 112 10.27 -4.83 -19.54
CA LYS A 112 11.07 -5.93 -20.11
C LYS A 112 10.27 -7.21 -20.28
N ILE A 113 9.45 -7.57 -19.29
CA ILE A 113 8.57 -8.76 -19.37
C ILE A 113 7.53 -8.60 -20.50
N ARG A 114 7.02 -7.38 -20.72
CA ARG A 114 6.04 -7.11 -21.80
C ARG A 114 6.64 -7.20 -23.20
N ILE A 115 7.94 -6.94 -23.39
CA ILE A 115 8.62 -7.03 -24.69
C ILE A 115 8.94 -8.49 -25.07
N GLN A 116 9.01 -9.40 -24.09
CA GLN A 116 9.38 -10.80 -24.29
C GLN A 116 8.18 -11.74 -24.54
N ASN A 117 6.94 -11.23 -24.46
CA ASN A 117 5.69 -11.97 -24.70
C ASN A 117 4.96 -11.38 -25.90
#